data_AF-A0A2V2CI28-F1
#
_entry.id   AF-A0A2V2CI28-F1
#
_cell.length_a   1.000
_cell.length_b   1.000
_cell.length_c   1.000
_cell.angle_alpha   90.00
_cell.angle_beta   90.00
_cell.angle_gamma   90.00
#
_symmetry.space_group_name_H-M   'P 1'
#
loop_
_entity.id
_entity.type
_entity.pdbx_description
1 polymer ?
#
loop_
_entity_poly.entity_id
_entity_poly.type
_entity_poly.pdbx_seq_one_letter_code
_entity_poly.pdbx_strand_id
1 'polypeptide(L)'
;MKKILALILMLCVVFSLAACGGTSTPAASEAPAADASEAPAEATEVPAADGAEYTLGMGVELSTGSSKTGTAQVDATVAAVVLDGEGKIVSCRIDCAQSKMDVADGAVDAAKTFKTKMELGDEYGMVAYGNAIAEWDAQTKAFEEFVVGKTAAEVEALETVLKNNHNVAVDETLYASCTMDITAFKAAVVKACGEVNSVSFTAAEGFTLGVAAITNAADSTAATAEEDGVVKMYTEFGAAVVDAEGKILAAVTDATQPKISVSTAGEIVSADYKGTKMELGPDYGMVAHGNAIAEWDAQAKAFSAYTVGMTAADVRAIETTESNGHNITVDETLLASCTMDITGMMAVIAQAADYAR
;
A
#
# COMPACT_ATOMS: atom_id res chain seq x y z
N MET A 1 -62.68 -3.14 -14.80
CA MET A 1 -63.56 -1.96 -14.57
C MET A 1 -62.82 -0.73 -15.06
N LYS A 2 -63.11 -0.25 -16.29
CA LYS A 2 -63.57 1.12 -16.65
C LYS A 2 -62.77 2.24 -15.95
N LYS A 3 -62.07 3.17 -16.61
CA LYS A 3 -62.45 4.11 -17.71
C LYS A 3 -61.13 4.67 -18.31
N ILE A 4 -60.79 4.56 -19.60
CA ILE A 4 -61.18 5.39 -20.76
C ILE A 4 -61.33 6.90 -20.47
N LEU A 5 -60.43 7.71 -21.03
CA LEU A 5 -60.75 8.97 -21.71
C LEU A 5 -59.73 9.23 -22.84
N ALA A 6 -60.26 9.62 -23.99
CA ALA A 6 -59.59 9.86 -25.26
C ALA A 6 -60.04 11.23 -25.80
N LEU A 7 -59.21 11.89 -26.63
CA LEU A 7 -59.56 12.74 -27.80
C LEU A 7 -58.24 13.41 -28.30
N ILE A 8 -57.66 13.16 -29.48
CA ILE A 8 -58.09 13.46 -30.89
C ILE A 8 -57.87 14.97 -31.21
N LEU A 9 -57.23 15.45 -32.30
CA LEU A 9 -57.49 15.37 -33.77
C LEU A 9 -56.32 16.17 -34.44
N MET A 10 -55.55 15.69 -35.44
CA MET A 10 -55.81 15.59 -36.91
C MET A 10 -55.34 16.78 -37.76
N LEU A 11 -54.67 16.46 -38.89
CA LEU A 11 -54.84 16.93 -40.30
C LEU A 11 -53.49 16.70 -41.02
N CYS A 12 -53.33 16.28 -42.28
CA CYS A 12 -54.19 15.87 -43.40
C CYS A 12 -53.21 15.36 -44.52
N VAL A 13 -53.42 14.19 -45.16
CA VAL A 13 -53.94 14.00 -46.56
C VAL A 13 -52.87 14.23 -47.67
N VAL A 14 -52.60 13.41 -48.71
CA VAL A 14 -53.21 12.19 -49.33
C VAL A 14 -52.44 11.74 -50.61
N PHE A 15 -52.79 10.55 -51.16
CA PHE A 15 -52.58 9.94 -52.52
C PHE A 15 -51.18 9.39 -52.90
N SER A 16 -50.99 8.24 -53.58
CA SER A 16 -51.87 7.28 -54.27
C SER A 16 -51.11 6.05 -54.83
N LEU A 17 -51.80 4.89 -54.85
CA LEU A 17 -51.87 3.82 -55.86
C LEU A 17 -50.69 2.87 -56.27
N ALA A 18 -51.00 1.57 -56.07
CA ALA A 18 -51.11 0.47 -57.05
C ALA A 18 -49.90 -0.38 -57.51
N ALA A 19 -50.17 -1.69 -57.51
CA ALA A 19 -49.33 -2.84 -57.80
C ALA A 19 -49.14 -3.17 -59.30
N CYS A 20 -48.03 -3.82 -59.66
CA CYS A 20 -47.92 -5.11 -60.41
C CYS A 20 -46.46 -5.39 -60.81
N GLY A 21 -46.09 -6.68 -60.88
CA GLY A 21 -44.73 -7.14 -61.18
C GLY A 21 -44.35 -7.20 -62.68
N GLY A 22 -43.05 -7.41 -62.95
CA GLY A 22 -42.49 -7.74 -64.28
C GLY A 22 -41.00 -7.40 -64.47
N THR A 23 -40.14 -8.44 -64.44
CA THR A 23 -38.87 -8.69 -65.16
C THR A 23 -37.87 -7.58 -65.60
N SER A 24 -36.61 -7.77 -65.14
CA SER A 24 -35.26 -7.62 -65.76
C SER A 24 -34.65 -6.26 -66.22
N THR A 25 -33.59 -5.86 -65.49
CA THR A 25 -32.28 -5.24 -65.94
C THR A 25 -32.26 -3.74 -66.34
N PRO A 26 -31.20 -2.93 -66.03
CA PRO A 26 -30.38 -2.78 -64.82
C PRO A 26 -30.12 -1.30 -64.37
N ALA A 27 -29.54 -1.16 -63.17
CA ALA A 27 -28.62 -0.12 -62.66
C ALA A 27 -29.03 1.37 -62.66
N ALA A 28 -29.32 1.92 -61.47
CA ALA A 28 -28.51 2.95 -60.79
C ALA A 28 -29.19 3.43 -59.48
N SER A 29 -28.36 3.66 -58.45
CA SER A 29 -28.54 4.57 -57.29
C SER A 29 -29.58 4.24 -56.21
N GLU A 30 -29.03 3.76 -55.09
CA GLU A 30 -29.20 4.17 -53.67
C GLU A 30 -30.60 4.34 -53.04
N ALA A 31 -30.88 3.44 -52.07
CA ALA A 31 -31.24 3.70 -50.66
C ALA A 31 -31.42 2.34 -49.93
N PRO A 32 -31.46 2.23 -48.58
CA PRO A 32 -31.15 3.22 -47.53
C PRO A 32 -30.15 2.69 -46.46
N ALA A 33 -29.72 3.62 -45.62
CA ALA A 33 -28.85 3.44 -44.47
C ALA A 33 -29.35 2.37 -43.47
N ALA A 34 -28.43 1.46 -43.13
CA ALA A 34 -28.46 0.69 -41.89
C ALA A 34 -27.50 1.37 -40.90
N ASP A 35 -27.96 1.47 -39.65
CA ASP A 35 -27.21 2.06 -38.53
C ASP A 35 -25.78 1.52 -38.44
N ALA A 36 -24.87 2.46 -38.23
CA ALA A 36 -23.45 2.21 -38.10
C ALA A 36 -23.17 1.36 -36.86
N SER A 37 -22.70 0.14 -37.10
CA SER A 37 -21.85 -0.56 -36.14
C SER A 37 -20.56 0.25 -36.03
N GLU A 38 -20.37 0.97 -34.92
CA GLU A 38 -19.07 1.51 -34.55
C GLU A 38 -18.08 0.35 -34.45
N ALA A 39 -17.05 0.41 -35.29
CA ALA A 39 -15.88 -0.45 -35.17
C ALA A 39 -15.19 -0.15 -33.83
N PRO A 40 -14.57 -1.15 -33.18
CA PRO A 40 -13.76 -0.89 -32.00
C PRO A 40 -12.69 0.14 -32.36
N ALA A 41 -12.59 1.21 -31.57
CA ALA A 41 -11.49 2.14 -31.65
C ALA A 41 -10.18 1.33 -31.59
N GLU A 42 -9.33 1.51 -32.60
CA GLU A 42 -7.93 1.08 -32.54
C GLU A 42 -7.35 1.60 -31.23
N ALA A 43 -6.80 0.68 -30.43
CA ALA A 43 -6.00 1.04 -29.28
C ALA A 43 -4.88 1.95 -29.76
N THR A 44 -4.96 3.23 -29.39
CA THR A 44 -3.85 4.15 -29.51
C THR A 44 -2.68 3.51 -28.78
N GLU A 45 -1.67 3.04 -29.52
CA GLU A 45 -0.40 2.63 -28.93
C GLU A 45 0.14 3.83 -28.15
N VAL A 46 0.16 3.71 -26.83
CA VAL A 46 0.88 4.63 -25.95
C VAL A 46 2.33 4.56 -26.42
N PRO A 47 2.96 5.67 -26.82
CA PRO A 47 4.35 5.61 -27.25
C PRO A 47 5.17 5.02 -26.11
N ALA A 48 5.97 4.00 -26.41
CA ALA A 48 6.91 3.43 -25.45
C ALA A 48 7.71 4.58 -24.83
N ALA A 49 7.63 4.73 -23.51
CA ALA A 49 8.38 5.76 -22.81
C ALA A 49 9.88 5.45 -23.00
N ASP A 50 10.63 6.40 -23.57
CA ASP A 50 12.09 6.39 -23.56
C ASP A 50 12.53 6.56 -22.09
N GLY A 51 12.64 5.45 -21.36
CA GLY A 51 13.00 5.43 -19.94
C GLY A 51 13.55 4.08 -19.53
N ALA A 52 14.42 4.07 -18.52
CA ALA A 52 14.90 2.82 -17.95
C ALA A 52 13.76 2.14 -17.17
N GLU A 53 13.69 0.81 -17.27
CA GLU A 53 12.76 0.00 -16.50
C GLU A 53 13.33 -0.29 -15.11
N TYR A 54 12.47 -0.14 -14.11
CA TYR A 54 12.77 -0.37 -12.71
C TYR A 54 11.62 -1.14 -12.05
N THR A 55 11.89 -1.71 -10.87
CA THR A 55 10.86 -2.32 -10.02
C THR A 55 10.91 -1.68 -8.64
N LEU A 56 9.80 -1.08 -8.21
CA LEU A 56 9.57 -0.70 -6.82
C LEU A 56 9.11 -1.95 -6.07
N GLY A 57 9.66 -2.20 -4.88
CA GLY A 57 9.16 -3.22 -3.97
C GLY A 57 9.17 -2.75 -2.51
N MET A 58 8.28 -3.31 -1.69
CA MET A 58 8.19 -3.02 -0.27
C MET A 58 8.08 -4.30 0.56
N GLY A 59 8.82 -4.36 1.67
CA GLY A 59 8.86 -5.51 2.57
C GLY A 59 8.75 -5.08 4.03
N VAL A 60 8.09 -5.90 4.84
CA VAL A 60 7.90 -5.63 6.28
C VAL A 60 8.38 -6.82 7.10
N GLU A 61 9.19 -6.54 8.12
CA GLU A 61 9.56 -7.48 9.17
C GLU A 61 8.97 -7.02 10.50
N LEU A 62 8.10 -7.84 11.09
CA LEU A 62 7.37 -7.51 12.31
C LEU A 62 7.75 -8.45 13.45
N SER A 63 8.01 -7.88 14.62
CA SER A 63 8.22 -8.63 15.86
C SER A 63 7.35 -8.10 17.00
N THR A 64 6.82 -9.02 17.79
CA THR A 64 6.17 -8.73 19.08
C THR A 64 7.04 -9.13 20.27
N GLY A 65 8.27 -9.62 20.02
CA GLY A 65 9.14 -10.24 21.02
C GLY A 65 9.63 -9.31 22.12
N SER A 66 9.51 -8.00 21.92
CA SER A 66 9.80 -6.97 22.92
C SER A 66 8.68 -6.78 23.96
N SER A 67 7.53 -7.42 23.76
CA SER A 67 6.40 -7.35 24.71
C SER A 67 6.74 -8.03 26.03
N LYS A 68 6.23 -7.47 27.13
CA LYS A 68 6.44 -7.95 28.51
C LYS A 68 5.29 -7.50 29.40
N THR A 69 5.19 -8.04 30.61
CA THR A 69 4.18 -7.60 31.59
C THR A 69 4.19 -6.08 31.74
N GLY A 70 3.02 -5.47 31.57
CA GLY A 70 2.83 -4.02 31.62
C GLY A 70 3.07 -3.27 30.30
N THR A 71 3.59 -3.94 29.26
CA THR A 71 3.89 -3.29 27.97
C THR A 71 3.71 -4.26 26.80
N ALA A 72 2.68 -4.01 25.98
CA ALA A 72 2.57 -4.64 24.67
C ALA A 72 3.38 -3.82 23.64
N GLN A 73 4.20 -4.48 22.84
CA GLN A 73 5.05 -3.81 21.84
C GLN A 73 5.01 -4.54 20.50
N VAL A 74 4.88 -3.77 19.43
CA VAL A 74 4.99 -4.21 18.04
C VAL A 74 6.11 -3.39 17.40
N ASP A 75 7.15 -4.07 16.96
CA ASP A 75 8.24 -3.50 16.17
C ASP A 75 8.01 -3.89 14.71
N ALA A 76 7.53 -2.97 13.87
CA ALA A 76 7.36 -3.21 12.43
C ALA A 76 8.39 -2.41 11.64
N THR A 77 9.41 -3.10 11.14
CA THR A 77 10.45 -2.53 10.26
C THR A 77 10.00 -2.68 8.82
N VAL A 78 9.90 -1.58 8.08
CA VAL A 78 9.55 -1.55 6.67
C VAL A 78 10.74 -1.10 5.84
N ALA A 79 10.94 -1.74 4.70
CA ALA A 79 11.88 -1.30 3.68
C ALA A 79 11.16 -1.12 2.35
N ALA A 80 11.48 -0.04 1.63
CA ALA A 80 11.17 0.13 0.23
C ALA A 80 12.48 0.11 -0.57
N VAL A 81 12.49 -0.58 -1.71
CA VAL A 81 13.63 -0.62 -2.61
C VAL A 81 13.19 -0.34 -4.05
N VAL A 82 14.09 0.25 -4.83
CA VAL A 82 14.00 0.25 -6.28
C VAL A 82 15.09 -0.64 -6.82
N LEU A 83 14.72 -1.58 -7.69
CA LEU A 83 15.63 -2.47 -8.39
C LEU A 83 15.81 -2.02 -9.85
N ASP A 84 17.02 -2.14 -10.37
CA ASP A 84 17.28 -2.07 -11.82
C ASP A 84 16.87 -3.36 -12.54
N GLY A 85 16.99 -3.36 -13.88
CA GLY A 85 16.70 -4.53 -14.71
C GLY A 85 17.60 -5.74 -14.46
N GLU A 86 18.69 -5.62 -13.70
CA GLU A 86 19.53 -6.74 -13.25
C GLU A 86 19.12 -7.26 -11.86
N GLY A 87 18.12 -6.66 -11.22
CA GLY A 87 17.68 -6.99 -9.88
C GLY A 87 18.59 -6.44 -8.77
N LYS A 88 19.40 -5.42 -9.05
CA LYS A 88 20.22 -4.73 -8.05
C LYS A 88 19.50 -3.52 -7.49
N ILE A 89 19.67 -3.29 -6.20
CA ILE A 89 19.10 -2.15 -5.50
C ILE A 89 19.77 -0.86 -6.01
N VAL A 90 18.99 0.07 -6.54
CA VAL A 90 19.44 1.42 -6.93
C VAL A 90 18.98 2.51 -5.96
N SER A 91 17.97 2.21 -5.13
CA SER A 91 17.54 3.06 -4.02
C SER A 91 16.94 2.20 -2.90
N CYS A 92 17.17 2.58 -1.65
CA CYS A 92 16.68 1.88 -0.48
C CYS A 92 16.21 2.89 0.57
N ARG A 93 15.08 2.60 1.21
CA ARG A 93 14.52 3.38 2.32
C ARG A 93 13.99 2.48 3.40
N ILE A 94 14.29 2.78 4.65
CA ILE A 94 13.88 1.99 5.80
C ILE A 94 13.27 2.89 6.87
N ASP A 95 12.20 2.42 7.48
CA ASP A 95 11.62 3.01 8.70
C ASP A 95 11.19 1.90 9.67
N CYS A 96 10.93 2.26 10.91
CA CYS A 96 10.44 1.34 11.94
C CYS A 96 9.32 1.99 12.76
N ALA A 97 8.12 1.44 12.66
CA ALA A 97 7.03 1.73 13.57
C ALA A 97 7.21 0.91 14.85
N GLN A 98 7.96 1.44 15.82
CA GLN A 98 8.12 0.86 17.16
C GLN A 98 6.99 1.31 18.07
N SER A 99 5.88 0.57 18.03
CA SER A 99 4.65 0.94 18.72
C SER A 99 4.59 0.26 20.10
N LYS A 100 4.41 1.06 21.16
CA LYS A 100 4.38 0.59 22.55
C LYS A 100 3.09 1.03 23.23
N MET A 101 2.33 0.07 23.74
CA MET A 101 1.14 0.29 24.56
C MET A 101 1.44 -0.08 26.01
N ASP A 102 1.28 0.88 26.91
CA ASP A 102 1.30 0.61 28.35
C ASP A 102 0.01 -0.13 28.73
N VAL A 103 0.13 -1.21 29.49
CA VAL A 103 -0.99 -2.03 29.93
C VAL A 103 -1.00 -2.09 31.45
N ALA A 104 -1.70 -1.15 32.07
CA ALA A 104 -1.85 -1.09 33.52
C ALA A 104 -3.22 -1.63 33.92
N ASP A 105 -3.26 -2.61 34.81
CA ASP A 105 -4.50 -3.26 35.27
C ASP A 105 -5.40 -3.76 34.12
N GLY A 106 -4.79 -4.21 33.02
CA GLY A 106 -5.49 -4.65 31.80
C GLY A 106 -6.10 -3.53 30.95
N ALA A 107 -5.94 -2.26 31.34
CA ALA A 107 -6.39 -1.12 30.56
C ALA A 107 -5.47 -0.87 29.35
N VAL A 108 -6.06 -0.37 28.27
CA VAL A 108 -5.37 -0.02 27.01
C VAL A 108 -5.86 1.35 26.52
N ASP A 109 -4.99 2.12 25.90
CA ASP A 109 -5.34 3.43 25.32
C ASP A 109 -5.60 3.28 23.81
N ALA A 110 -6.86 3.03 23.43
CA ALA A 110 -7.24 2.88 22.03
C ALA A 110 -7.08 4.17 21.21
N ALA A 111 -6.96 5.34 21.85
CA ALA A 111 -6.75 6.61 21.18
C ALA A 111 -5.26 6.97 21.01
N LYS A 112 -4.35 6.13 21.50
CA LYS A 112 -2.91 6.37 21.43
C LYS A 112 -2.45 6.45 19.98
N THR A 113 -1.70 7.50 19.68
CA THR A 113 -0.99 7.68 18.41
C THR A 113 0.47 7.27 18.55
N PHE A 114 1.07 6.81 17.47
CA PHE A 114 2.47 6.38 17.43
C PHE A 114 3.20 7.15 16.35
N LYS A 115 4.47 7.46 16.61
CA LYS A 115 5.40 7.97 15.60
C LYS A 115 6.36 6.85 15.22
N THR A 116 6.78 6.83 13.95
CA THR A 116 7.90 5.98 13.52
C THR A 116 9.23 6.53 14.03
N LYS A 117 10.31 5.76 13.87
CA LYS A 117 11.65 6.23 14.24
C LYS A 117 12.13 7.37 13.34
N MET A 118 11.79 7.36 12.05
CA MET A 118 12.09 8.49 11.16
C MET A 118 11.32 9.76 11.56
N GLU A 119 10.05 9.64 11.96
CA GLU A 119 9.26 10.77 12.42
C GLU A 119 9.72 11.34 13.77
N LEU A 120 10.32 10.50 14.61
CA LEU A 120 10.95 10.94 15.87
C LEU A 120 12.28 11.64 15.62
N GLY A 121 13.10 11.16 14.68
CA GLY A 121 14.46 11.68 14.46
C GLY A 121 15.24 11.73 15.78
N ASP A 122 15.81 12.89 16.11
CA ASP A 122 16.52 13.13 17.37
C ASP A 122 15.67 12.86 18.63
N GLU A 123 14.33 12.98 18.57
CA GLU A 123 13.43 12.68 19.70
C GLU A 123 13.49 11.19 20.09
N TYR A 124 13.94 10.30 19.20
CA TYR A 124 14.14 8.89 19.53
C TYR A 124 15.28 8.71 20.54
N GLY A 125 16.29 9.57 20.50
CA GLY A 125 17.28 9.78 21.56
C GLY A 125 18.30 8.66 21.74
N MET A 126 18.75 8.02 20.66
CA MET A 126 19.76 6.97 20.72
C MET A 126 21.11 7.48 21.22
N VAL A 127 21.51 8.71 20.85
CA VAL A 127 22.74 9.33 21.33
C VAL A 127 22.53 9.85 22.75
N ALA A 128 21.41 10.56 22.97
CA ALA A 128 21.11 11.21 24.25
C ALA A 128 20.99 10.21 25.42
N TYR A 129 20.45 9.01 25.17
CA TYR A 129 20.14 8.04 26.22
C TYR A 129 20.83 6.68 26.06
N GLY A 130 21.36 6.36 24.87
CA GLY A 130 21.83 5.02 24.52
C GLY A 130 23.34 4.89 24.28
N ASN A 131 24.12 5.99 24.36
CA ASN A 131 25.54 6.03 23.98
C ASN A 131 25.80 5.55 22.53
N ALA A 132 24.82 5.71 21.64
CA ALA A 132 24.98 5.37 20.23
C ALA A 132 25.94 6.34 19.51
N ILE A 133 26.55 5.88 18.42
CA ILE A 133 27.48 6.70 17.62
C ILE A 133 26.79 7.82 16.83
N ALA A 134 25.50 7.65 16.54
CA ALA A 134 24.63 8.58 15.85
C ALA A 134 23.16 8.22 16.12
N GLU A 135 22.23 9.09 15.73
CA GLU A 135 20.80 8.80 15.82
C GLU A 135 20.37 7.70 14.83
N TRP A 136 19.17 7.16 15.06
CA TRP A 136 18.66 6.01 14.31
C TRP A 136 18.60 6.29 12.80
N ASP A 137 18.10 7.46 12.41
CA ASP A 137 17.96 7.90 11.02
C ASP A 137 19.31 7.95 10.29
N ALA A 138 20.35 8.49 10.93
CA ALA A 138 21.69 8.57 10.36
C ALA A 138 22.33 7.18 10.17
N GLN A 139 22.18 6.29 11.16
CA GLN A 139 22.71 4.92 11.06
C GLN A 139 21.92 4.08 10.05
N THR A 140 20.59 4.24 9.97
CA THR A 140 19.75 3.58 8.97
C THR A 140 20.11 4.04 7.56
N LYS A 141 20.33 5.35 7.36
CA LYS A 141 20.79 5.88 6.06
C LYS A 141 22.12 5.25 5.62
N ALA A 142 23.05 5.03 6.54
CA ALA A 142 24.30 4.33 6.21
C ALA A 142 24.07 2.89 5.74
N PHE A 143 23.10 2.18 6.33
CA PHE A 143 22.68 0.86 5.85
C PHE A 143 21.99 0.93 4.47
N GLU A 144 21.07 1.89 4.28
CA GLU A 144 20.40 2.15 2.99
C GLU A 144 21.42 2.36 1.87
N GLU A 145 22.43 3.22 2.09
CA GLU A 145 23.49 3.49 1.11
C GLU A 145 24.40 2.27 0.88
N PHE A 146 24.66 1.48 1.92
CA PHE A 146 25.52 0.31 1.83
C PHE A 146 24.91 -0.82 0.98
N VAL A 147 23.58 -0.95 0.95
CA VAL A 147 22.90 -1.99 0.15
C VAL A 147 22.70 -1.61 -1.32
N VAL A 148 22.91 -0.35 -1.69
CA VAL A 148 22.88 0.07 -3.10
C VAL A 148 23.95 -0.67 -3.91
N GLY A 149 23.56 -1.17 -5.08
CA GLY A 149 24.35 -2.00 -5.97
C GLY A 149 24.34 -3.49 -5.64
N LYS A 150 23.71 -3.91 -4.54
CA LYS A 150 23.58 -5.31 -4.13
C LYS A 150 22.27 -5.92 -4.62
N THR A 151 22.29 -7.24 -4.78
CA THR A 151 21.12 -8.10 -4.97
C THR A 151 20.52 -8.54 -3.62
N ALA A 152 19.30 -9.08 -3.64
CA ALA A 152 18.66 -9.66 -2.46
C ALA A 152 19.55 -10.71 -1.76
N ALA A 153 20.16 -11.61 -2.53
CA ALA A 153 21.02 -12.66 -1.99
C ALA A 153 22.28 -12.12 -1.31
N GLU A 154 22.86 -11.05 -1.84
CA GLU A 154 24.02 -10.38 -1.22
C GLU A 154 23.64 -9.65 0.08
N VAL A 155 22.44 -9.07 0.15
CA VAL A 155 21.92 -8.46 1.39
C VAL A 155 21.63 -9.54 2.43
N GLU A 156 20.99 -10.65 2.04
CA GLU A 156 20.72 -11.78 2.92
C GLU A 156 22.01 -12.36 3.51
N ALA A 157 23.04 -12.46 2.68
CA ALA A 157 24.35 -13.00 3.04
C ALA A 157 25.21 -12.07 3.93
N LEU A 158 24.78 -10.83 4.23
CA LEU A 158 25.53 -9.94 5.11
C LEU A 158 25.76 -10.58 6.49
N GLU A 159 27.02 -10.84 6.84
CA GLU A 159 27.35 -11.48 8.10
C GLU A 159 27.11 -10.55 9.29
N THR A 160 26.58 -11.12 10.38
CA THR A 160 26.35 -10.42 11.64
C THR A 160 27.04 -11.10 12.80
N VAL A 161 27.45 -10.32 13.79
CA VAL A 161 28.00 -10.81 15.06
C VAL A 161 27.27 -10.14 16.23
N LEU A 162 27.00 -10.90 17.29
CA LEU A 162 26.37 -10.37 18.50
C LEU A 162 27.35 -9.47 19.27
N LYS A 163 27.05 -8.18 19.39
CA LYS A 163 27.76 -7.22 20.25
C LYS A 163 26.76 -6.38 21.01
N ASN A 164 26.94 -6.23 22.33
CA ASN A 164 26.04 -5.44 23.18
C ASN A 164 24.55 -5.77 23.00
N ASN A 165 24.22 -7.05 22.83
CA ASN A 165 22.85 -7.53 22.57
C ASN A 165 22.23 -7.09 21.23
N HIS A 166 23.06 -6.70 20.26
CA HIS A 166 22.68 -6.37 18.88
C HIS A 166 23.45 -7.24 17.89
N ASN A 167 22.76 -7.78 16.90
CA ASN A 167 23.39 -8.44 15.75
C ASN A 167 23.84 -7.39 14.75
N VAL A 168 25.08 -6.93 14.92
CA VAL A 168 25.68 -5.87 14.12
C VAL A 168 26.45 -6.45 12.94
N ALA A 169 26.70 -5.65 11.90
CA ALA A 169 27.48 -6.06 10.74
C ALA A 169 28.90 -6.51 11.12
N VAL A 170 29.40 -7.56 10.45
CA VAL A 170 30.82 -7.93 10.46
C VAL A 170 31.64 -7.02 9.54
N ASP A 171 31.07 -6.58 8.43
CA ASP A 171 31.71 -5.63 7.52
C ASP A 171 32.10 -4.35 8.27
N GLU A 172 33.41 -4.05 8.32
CA GLU A 172 33.95 -2.95 9.13
C GLU A 172 33.50 -1.58 8.62
N THR A 173 33.21 -1.44 7.31
CA THR A 173 32.75 -0.18 6.72
C THR A 173 31.32 0.12 7.16
N LEU A 174 30.44 -0.88 7.06
CA LEU A 174 29.07 -0.75 7.54
C LEU A 174 29.05 -0.58 9.06
N TYR A 175 29.82 -1.38 9.81
CA TYR A 175 29.83 -1.30 11.27
C TYR A 175 30.33 0.06 11.80
N ALA A 176 31.26 0.72 11.11
CA ALA A 176 31.76 2.04 11.49
C ALA A 176 30.69 3.14 11.44
N SER A 177 29.61 2.93 10.68
CA SER A 177 28.52 3.90 10.46
C SER A 177 27.15 3.41 10.93
N CYS A 178 26.97 2.11 11.15
CA CYS A 178 25.77 1.49 11.68
C CYS A 178 26.13 0.41 12.71
N THR A 179 25.94 0.74 13.99
CA THR A 179 26.18 -0.16 15.14
C THR A 179 24.90 -0.78 15.68
N MET A 180 23.77 -0.54 15.02
CA MET A 180 22.46 -1.09 15.39
C MET A 180 22.34 -2.56 15.00
N ASP A 181 21.35 -3.24 15.57
CA ASP A 181 20.93 -4.54 15.06
C ASP A 181 20.38 -4.38 13.64
N ILE A 182 20.95 -5.10 12.68
CA ILE A 182 20.57 -5.00 11.26
C ILE A 182 19.73 -6.19 10.79
N THR A 183 19.32 -7.10 11.68
CA THR A 183 18.61 -8.34 11.30
C THR A 183 17.27 -8.02 10.64
N ALA A 184 16.48 -7.15 11.26
CA ALA A 184 15.19 -6.75 10.71
C ALA A 184 15.34 -5.90 9.44
N PHE A 185 16.42 -5.10 9.32
CA PHE A 185 16.72 -4.32 8.12
C PHE A 185 17.01 -5.23 6.94
N LYS A 186 17.88 -6.22 7.13
CA LYS A 186 18.16 -7.25 6.12
C LYS A 186 16.89 -7.97 5.69
N ALA A 187 16.08 -8.45 6.64
CA ALA A 187 14.86 -9.19 6.35
C ALA A 187 13.86 -8.34 5.56
N ALA A 188 13.61 -7.09 5.98
CA ALA A 188 12.70 -6.19 5.27
C ALA A 188 13.20 -5.86 3.85
N VAL A 189 14.50 -5.57 3.67
CA VAL A 189 15.09 -5.31 2.34
C VAL A 189 15.01 -6.55 1.44
N VAL A 190 15.31 -7.75 1.95
CA VAL A 190 15.21 -8.99 1.17
C VAL A 190 13.76 -9.23 0.72
N LYS A 191 12.78 -9.03 1.62
CA LYS A 191 11.36 -9.10 1.25
C LYS A 191 10.98 -8.06 0.21
N ALA A 192 11.49 -6.83 0.34
CA ALA A 192 11.22 -5.73 -0.60
C ALA A 192 11.81 -6.01 -1.99
N CYS A 193 12.90 -6.77 -2.09
CA CYS A 193 13.43 -7.22 -3.39
C CYS A 193 12.61 -8.36 -4.03
N GLY A 194 11.65 -8.95 -3.33
CA GLY A 194 10.80 -10.03 -3.83
C GLY A 194 9.53 -9.52 -4.54
N GLU A 195 8.70 -10.47 -5.00
CA GLU A 195 7.54 -10.18 -5.86
C GLU A 195 6.21 -9.99 -5.10
N VAL A 196 6.20 -10.16 -3.77
CA VAL A 196 4.94 -10.15 -2.99
C VAL A 196 4.24 -8.79 -3.09
N ASN A 197 5.02 -7.70 -2.97
CA ASN A 197 4.53 -6.34 -3.01
C ASN A 197 5.44 -5.46 -3.89
N SER A 198 5.48 -5.79 -5.18
CA SER A 198 6.29 -5.12 -6.20
C SER A 198 5.45 -4.58 -7.35
N VAL A 199 5.97 -3.55 -8.03
CA VAL A 199 5.41 -3.01 -9.27
C VAL A 199 6.52 -2.44 -10.16
N SER A 200 6.45 -2.72 -11.46
CA SER A 200 7.38 -2.15 -12.44
C SER A 200 6.97 -0.74 -12.86
N PHE A 201 7.95 0.09 -13.15
CA PHE A 201 7.73 1.43 -13.69
C PHE A 201 8.87 1.84 -14.61
N THR A 202 8.65 2.90 -15.38
CA THR A 202 9.69 3.53 -16.21
C THR A 202 10.00 4.91 -15.67
N ALA A 203 11.27 5.30 -15.74
CA ALA A 203 11.70 6.66 -15.45
C ALA A 203 12.62 7.15 -16.56
N ALA A 204 12.26 8.30 -17.15
CA ALA A 204 13.06 8.97 -18.17
C ALA A 204 14.20 9.80 -17.55
N GLU A 205 13.95 10.37 -16.36
CA GLU A 205 14.89 11.17 -15.59
C GLU A 205 15.14 10.54 -14.21
N GLY A 206 15.86 11.24 -13.32
CA GLY A 206 16.03 10.81 -11.94
C GLY A 206 14.70 10.75 -11.18
N PHE A 207 14.66 9.93 -10.14
CA PHE A 207 13.52 9.77 -9.25
C PHE A 207 13.98 9.79 -7.79
N THR A 208 13.04 9.99 -6.89
CA THR A 208 13.22 9.86 -5.44
C THR A 208 12.35 8.74 -4.89
N LEU A 209 12.74 8.17 -3.76
CA LEU A 209 12.00 7.07 -3.10
C LEU A 209 11.59 7.47 -1.70
N GLY A 210 10.33 7.23 -1.35
CA GLY A 210 9.81 7.42 0.00
C GLY A 210 9.18 6.15 0.55
N VAL A 211 9.18 6.04 1.88
CA VAL A 211 8.50 4.99 2.65
C VAL A 211 7.84 5.64 3.85
N ALA A 212 6.65 5.19 4.23
CA ALA A 212 5.90 5.67 5.39
C ALA A 212 5.19 4.51 6.09
N ALA A 213 4.94 4.69 7.39
CA ALA A 213 4.14 3.79 8.19
C ALA A 213 3.25 4.58 9.15
N ILE A 214 1.97 4.24 9.26
CA ILE A 214 1.02 4.87 10.18
C ILE A 214 0.40 3.80 11.06
N THR A 215 0.60 3.89 12.37
CA THR A 215 0.02 2.96 13.34
C THR A 215 -1.15 3.59 14.09
N ASN A 216 -2.22 2.81 14.28
CA ASN A 216 -3.33 3.16 15.18
C ASN A 216 -3.61 2.01 16.19
N ALA A 217 -4.33 2.34 17.26
CA ALA A 217 -4.75 1.39 18.29
C ALA A 217 -6.27 1.29 18.48
N ALA A 218 -7.05 1.85 17.54
CA ALA A 218 -8.48 2.12 17.72
C ALA A 218 -9.31 0.87 18.02
N ASP A 219 -8.91 -0.29 17.48
CA ASP A 219 -9.61 -1.56 17.66
C ASP A 219 -9.26 -2.29 18.97
N SER A 220 -8.36 -1.73 19.77
CA SER A 220 -7.90 -2.35 21.03
C SER A 220 -9.02 -2.42 22.05
N THR A 221 -8.99 -3.48 22.86
CA THR A 221 -9.98 -3.73 23.92
C THR A 221 -9.28 -3.98 25.25
N ALA A 222 -9.81 -3.42 26.32
CA ALA A 222 -9.28 -3.65 27.67
C ALA A 222 -9.68 -5.03 28.18
N ALA A 223 -8.87 -5.58 29.09
CA ALA A 223 -9.20 -6.83 29.77
C ALA A 223 -10.34 -6.63 30.78
N THR A 224 -11.14 -7.67 30.98
CA THR A 224 -12.16 -7.76 32.03
C THR A 224 -11.88 -8.95 32.95
N ALA A 225 -12.70 -9.15 33.98
CA ALA A 225 -12.56 -10.32 34.84
C ALA A 225 -12.89 -11.64 34.12
N GLU A 226 -13.61 -11.56 33.00
CA GLU A 226 -14.11 -12.70 32.23
C GLU A 226 -13.31 -12.96 30.94
N GLU A 227 -12.72 -11.93 30.35
CA GLU A 227 -12.05 -12.00 29.05
C GLU A 227 -10.73 -11.21 29.05
N ASP A 228 -9.73 -11.75 28.34
CA ASP A 228 -8.48 -11.03 28.10
C ASP A 228 -8.74 -9.80 27.22
N GLY A 229 -7.98 -8.74 27.48
CA GLY A 229 -7.90 -7.58 26.60
C GLY A 229 -7.11 -7.94 25.35
N VAL A 230 -7.29 -7.18 24.29
CA VAL A 230 -6.54 -7.35 23.05
C VAL A 230 -5.99 -6.01 22.60
N VAL A 231 -4.67 -5.87 22.65
CA VAL A 231 -3.94 -4.74 22.06
C VAL A 231 -3.76 -5.00 20.57
N LYS A 232 -4.22 -4.06 19.76
CA LYS A 232 -4.14 -4.09 18.30
C LYS A 232 -3.45 -2.83 17.83
N MET A 233 -2.15 -2.91 17.60
CA MET A 233 -1.38 -1.83 16.98
C MET A 233 -1.28 -2.15 15.49
N TYR A 234 -2.29 -1.71 14.75
CA TYR A 234 -2.39 -1.96 13.31
C TYR A 234 -1.63 -0.88 12.56
N THR A 235 -0.75 -1.31 11.66
CA THR A 235 0.11 -0.40 10.91
C THR A 235 -0.17 -0.53 9.43
N GLU A 236 -0.41 0.60 8.79
CA GLU A 236 -0.44 0.71 7.33
C GLU A 236 0.91 1.20 6.83
N PHE A 237 1.31 0.73 5.66
CA PHE A 237 2.59 1.04 5.03
C PHE A 237 2.38 1.55 3.61
N GLY A 238 3.20 2.49 3.19
CA GLY A 238 3.22 3.00 1.82
C GLY A 238 4.65 3.19 1.35
N ALA A 239 4.90 2.89 0.08
CA ALA A 239 6.10 3.30 -0.61
C ALA A 239 5.72 4.00 -1.92
N ALA A 240 6.46 5.05 -2.27
CA ALA A 240 6.21 5.82 -3.48
C ALA A 240 7.53 6.22 -4.13
N VAL A 241 7.63 6.00 -5.44
CA VAL A 241 8.66 6.58 -6.30
C VAL A 241 8.09 7.84 -6.91
N VAL A 242 8.83 8.94 -6.83
CA VAL A 242 8.36 10.27 -7.22
C VAL A 242 9.32 10.91 -8.22
N ASP A 243 8.80 11.52 -9.28
CA ASP A 243 9.56 12.29 -10.26
C ASP A 243 9.99 13.67 -9.74
N ALA A 244 10.68 14.45 -10.58
CA ALA A 244 11.16 15.78 -10.22
C ALA A 244 10.03 16.80 -10.00
N GLU A 245 8.84 16.55 -10.55
CA GLU A 245 7.64 17.37 -10.40
C GLU A 245 6.80 16.99 -9.17
N GLY A 246 7.21 15.98 -8.41
CA GLY A 246 6.47 15.52 -7.23
C GLY A 246 5.32 14.57 -7.56
N LYS A 247 5.29 13.98 -8.76
CA LYS A 247 4.28 13.00 -9.17
C LYS A 247 4.76 11.57 -8.95
N ILE A 248 3.83 10.72 -8.55
CA ILE A 248 4.07 9.30 -8.30
C ILE A 248 4.29 8.58 -9.64
N LEU A 249 5.46 7.97 -9.81
CA LEU A 249 5.78 7.05 -10.91
C LEU A 249 5.35 5.61 -10.60
N ALA A 250 5.44 5.23 -9.33
CA ALA A 250 5.02 3.94 -8.80
C ALA A 250 4.68 4.08 -7.32
N ALA A 251 3.68 3.32 -6.86
CA ALA A 251 3.41 3.18 -5.44
C ALA A 251 3.02 1.75 -5.10
N VAL A 252 3.21 1.38 -3.84
CA VAL A 252 2.70 0.15 -3.24
C VAL A 252 2.23 0.42 -1.81
N THR A 253 1.29 -0.37 -1.32
CA THR A 253 0.80 -0.29 0.06
C THR A 253 0.69 -1.68 0.68
N ASP A 254 0.71 -1.76 2.01
CA ASP A 254 0.53 -2.98 2.79
C ASP A 254 -0.04 -2.64 4.17
N ALA A 255 -0.46 -3.63 4.93
CA ALA A 255 -0.84 -3.45 6.32
C ALA A 255 -0.52 -4.69 7.18
N THR A 256 -0.27 -4.47 8.46
CA THR A 256 -0.14 -5.53 9.47
C THR A 256 -1.26 -5.42 10.50
N GLN A 257 -1.72 -6.57 10.98
CA GLN A 257 -2.79 -6.64 11.99
C GLN A 257 -2.42 -7.58 13.16
N PRO A 258 -1.31 -7.34 13.87
CA PRO A 258 -0.94 -8.16 15.03
C PRO A 258 -1.95 -8.01 16.17
N LYS A 259 -2.15 -9.07 16.93
CA LYS A 259 -3.02 -9.09 18.12
C LYS A 259 -2.20 -9.55 19.31
N ILE A 260 -2.17 -8.76 20.38
CA ILE A 260 -1.49 -9.13 21.63
C ILE A 260 -2.57 -9.23 22.71
N SER A 261 -2.82 -10.43 23.20
CA SER A 261 -3.78 -10.69 24.27
C SER A 261 -3.13 -10.39 25.62
N VAL A 262 -3.84 -9.68 26.49
CA VAL A 262 -3.34 -9.22 27.79
C VAL A 262 -4.33 -9.48 28.90
N SER A 263 -3.85 -9.93 30.06
CA SER A 263 -4.71 -10.17 31.23
C SER A 263 -5.01 -8.88 32.01
N THR A 264 -5.90 -8.96 33.01
CA THR A 264 -6.13 -7.84 33.96
C THR A 264 -4.91 -7.49 34.80
N ALA A 265 -3.90 -8.37 34.88
CA ALA A 265 -2.62 -8.05 35.53
C ALA A 265 -1.61 -7.38 34.58
N GLY A 266 -2.01 -7.15 33.32
CA GLY A 266 -1.13 -6.64 32.26
C GLY A 266 -0.11 -7.67 31.77
N GLU A 267 -0.31 -8.96 32.07
CA GLU A 267 0.55 -10.04 31.56
C GLU A 267 0.24 -10.30 30.08
N ILE A 268 1.26 -10.62 29.28
CA ILE A 268 1.08 -11.03 27.89
C ILE A 268 0.63 -12.49 27.87
N VAL A 269 -0.62 -12.73 27.43
CA VAL A 269 -1.21 -14.08 27.34
C VAL A 269 -0.83 -14.75 26.03
N SER A 270 -0.98 -14.03 24.91
CA SER A 270 -0.57 -14.50 23.58
C SER A 270 -0.20 -13.32 22.68
N ALA A 271 0.53 -13.62 21.61
CA ALA A 271 0.75 -12.68 20.51
C ALA A 271 0.58 -13.43 19.19
N ASP A 272 -0.32 -12.93 18.34
CA ASP A 272 -0.70 -13.55 17.08
C ASP A 272 -0.38 -12.61 15.91
N TYR A 273 0.45 -13.09 15.00
CA TYR A 273 0.78 -12.44 13.73
C TYR A 273 1.15 -13.50 12.70
N LYS A 274 0.60 -13.38 11.48
CA LYS A 274 0.75 -14.40 10.42
C LYS A 274 1.45 -13.89 9.16
N GLY A 275 1.78 -12.59 9.12
CA GLY A 275 2.26 -11.90 7.93
C GLY A 275 1.47 -10.64 7.65
N THR A 276 1.95 -9.86 6.71
CA THR A 276 1.25 -8.68 6.19
C THR A 276 0.04 -9.10 5.35
N LYS A 277 -0.85 -8.16 5.01
CA LYS A 277 -1.99 -8.48 4.15
C LYS A 277 -1.55 -8.87 2.74
N MET A 278 -0.47 -8.27 2.22
CA MET A 278 0.11 -8.69 0.94
C MET A 278 0.71 -10.11 1.01
N GLU A 279 1.41 -10.45 2.10
CA GLU A 279 1.98 -11.79 2.31
C GLU A 279 0.88 -12.87 2.46
N LEU A 280 -0.25 -12.52 3.06
CA LEU A 280 -1.37 -13.45 3.25
C LEU A 280 -2.15 -13.68 1.95
N GLY A 281 -2.31 -12.65 1.10
CA GLY A 281 -3.09 -12.74 -0.14
C GLY A 281 -4.45 -13.39 0.09
N PRO A 282 -4.79 -14.52 -0.58
CA PRO A 282 -6.05 -15.24 -0.35
C PRO A 282 -6.30 -15.72 1.09
N ASP A 283 -5.25 -16.00 1.87
CA ASP A 283 -5.39 -16.44 3.26
C ASP A 283 -5.87 -15.33 4.20
N TYR A 284 -5.87 -14.06 3.73
CA TYR A 284 -6.51 -12.97 4.46
C TYR A 284 -8.04 -13.11 4.47
N GLY A 285 -8.63 -13.64 3.39
CA GLY A 285 -10.00 -14.16 3.35
C GLY A 285 -11.10 -13.12 3.18
N MET A 286 -10.86 -12.00 2.50
CA MET A 286 -11.87 -10.96 2.27
C MET A 286 -13.01 -11.45 1.37
N VAL A 287 -12.73 -12.28 0.36
CA VAL A 287 -13.78 -12.85 -0.50
C VAL A 287 -14.51 -13.97 0.25
N ALA A 288 -13.74 -14.86 0.88
CA ALA A 288 -14.29 -16.03 1.58
C ALA A 288 -15.23 -15.67 2.74
N HIS A 289 -15.01 -14.53 3.41
CA HIS A 289 -15.73 -14.17 4.63
C HIS A 289 -16.45 -12.83 4.57
N GLY A 290 -16.13 -11.95 3.61
CA GLY A 290 -16.57 -10.55 3.60
C GLY A 290 -17.43 -10.12 2.41
N ASN A 291 -17.75 -11.02 1.46
CA ASN A 291 -18.43 -10.69 0.20
C ASN A 291 -17.71 -9.59 -0.62
N ALA A 292 -16.40 -9.44 -0.46
CA ALA A 292 -15.59 -8.50 -1.24
C ALA A 292 -15.50 -8.94 -2.71
N ILE A 293 -15.30 -7.98 -3.62
CA ILE A 293 -15.17 -8.27 -5.07
C ILE A 293 -13.84 -8.96 -5.43
N ALA A 294 -12.83 -8.78 -4.59
CA ALA A 294 -11.50 -9.35 -4.72
C ALA A 294 -10.81 -9.40 -3.35
N GLU A 295 -9.69 -10.10 -3.25
CA GLU A 295 -8.87 -10.12 -2.04
C GLU A 295 -8.17 -8.77 -1.81
N TRP A 296 -7.74 -8.54 -0.57
CA TRP A 296 -7.16 -7.24 -0.16
C TRP A 296 -5.96 -6.85 -1.02
N ASP A 297 -5.09 -7.80 -1.34
CA ASP A 297 -3.87 -7.58 -2.13
C ASP A 297 -4.18 -7.11 -3.57
N ALA A 298 -5.19 -7.70 -4.20
CA ALA A 298 -5.63 -7.30 -5.54
C ALA A 298 -6.21 -5.88 -5.55
N GLN A 299 -7.07 -5.56 -4.57
CA GLN A 299 -7.67 -4.24 -4.46
C GLN A 299 -6.63 -3.16 -4.07
N ALA A 300 -5.65 -3.50 -3.23
CA ALA A 300 -4.56 -2.61 -2.83
C ALA A 300 -3.67 -2.25 -4.03
N LYS A 301 -3.32 -3.25 -4.86
CA LYS A 301 -2.61 -3.03 -6.13
C LYS A 301 -3.38 -2.11 -7.07
N ALA A 302 -4.70 -2.29 -7.18
CA ALA A 302 -5.54 -1.42 -7.99
C ALA A 302 -5.55 0.04 -7.48
N PHE A 303 -5.65 0.23 -6.16
CA PHE A 303 -5.55 1.56 -5.55
C PHE A 303 -4.18 2.19 -5.80
N SER A 304 -3.08 1.46 -5.56
CA SER A 304 -1.74 1.98 -5.81
C SER A 304 -1.52 2.37 -7.28
N ALA A 305 -2.00 1.56 -8.24
CA ALA A 305 -1.94 1.88 -9.66
C ALA A 305 -2.74 3.15 -10.01
N TYR A 306 -3.89 3.36 -9.37
CA TYR A 306 -4.70 4.57 -9.55
C TYR A 306 -3.98 5.85 -9.11
N THR A 307 -3.05 5.77 -8.16
CA THR A 307 -2.26 6.93 -7.71
C THR A 307 -1.14 7.36 -8.65
N VAL A 308 -0.81 6.58 -9.68
CA VAL A 308 0.25 6.93 -10.64
C VAL A 308 -0.10 8.21 -11.40
N GLY A 309 0.86 9.14 -11.47
CA GLY A 309 0.72 10.46 -12.07
C GLY A 309 0.13 11.53 -11.13
N MET A 310 -0.32 11.14 -9.94
CA MET A 310 -0.82 12.05 -8.90
C MET A 310 0.33 12.59 -8.05
N THR A 311 0.13 13.77 -7.46
CA THR A 311 0.96 14.27 -6.35
C THR A 311 0.43 13.77 -5.01
N ALA A 312 1.23 13.91 -3.93
CA ALA A 312 0.76 13.62 -2.57
C ALA A 312 -0.50 14.43 -2.17
N ALA A 313 -0.65 15.65 -2.68
CA ALA A 313 -1.83 16.48 -2.43
C ALA A 313 -3.07 15.91 -3.15
N ASP A 314 -2.90 15.44 -4.38
CA ASP A 314 -3.99 14.82 -5.16
C ASP A 314 -4.47 13.53 -4.49
N VAL A 315 -3.56 12.68 -4.02
CA VAL A 315 -3.91 11.44 -3.30
C VAL A 315 -4.72 11.74 -2.03
N ARG A 316 -4.36 12.77 -1.27
CA ARG A 316 -5.13 13.20 -0.08
C ARG A 316 -6.51 13.76 -0.44
N ALA A 317 -6.66 14.29 -1.65
CA ALA A 317 -7.89 14.89 -2.13
C ALA A 317 -8.83 13.89 -2.82
N ILE A 318 -8.47 12.60 -2.93
CA ILE A 318 -9.36 11.57 -3.48
C ILE A 318 -10.67 11.58 -2.69
N GLU A 319 -11.77 11.82 -3.40
CA GLU A 319 -13.09 11.88 -2.81
C GLU A 319 -13.56 10.48 -2.38
N THR A 320 -14.14 10.42 -1.18
CA THR A 320 -14.71 9.20 -0.62
C THR A 320 -16.13 9.42 -0.13
N THR A 321 -16.88 8.33 -0.04
CA THR A 321 -18.19 8.27 0.61
C THR A 321 -18.21 7.14 1.62
N GLU A 322 -18.94 7.33 2.72
CA GLU A 322 -19.18 6.26 3.68
C GLU A 322 -20.14 5.23 3.09
N SER A 323 -19.82 3.95 3.29
CA SER A 323 -20.63 2.80 2.94
C SER A 323 -20.31 1.63 3.91
N ASN A 324 -21.28 1.23 4.72
CA ASN A 324 -21.17 0.12 5.67
C ASN A 324 -20.00 0.25 6.68
N GLY A 325 -19.72 1.47 7.15
CA GLY A 325 -18.61 1.77 8.06
C GLY A 325 -17.25 1.88 7.39
N HIS A 326 -17.20 1.92 6.05
CA HIS A 326 -15.98 2.06 5.26
C HIS A 326 -16.05 3.29 4.36
N ASN A 327 -14.96 4.05 4.27
CA ASN A 327 -14.84 5.14 3.31
C ASN A 327 -14.29 4.60 1.99
N ILE A 328 -15.17 4.44 1.02
CA ILE A 328 -14.85 3.93 -0.31
C ILE A 328 -14.73 5.08 -1.30
N THR A 329 -14.01 4.88 -2.41
CA THR A 329 -13.93 5.89 -3.47
C THR A 329 -15.30 6.20 -4.10
N VAL A 330 -15.48 7.43 -4.58
CA VAL A 330 -16.61 7.81 -5.44
C VAL A 330 -16.29 7.70 -6.93
N ASP A 331 -15.02 7.51 -7.30
CA ASP A 331 -14.61 7.33 -8.70
C ASP A 331 -15.04 5.94 -9.18
N GLU A 332 -15.92 5.89 -10.19
CA GLU A 332 -16.49 4.63 -10.68
C GLU A 332 -15.44 3.68 -11.28
N THR A 333 -14.33 4.23 -11.81
CA THR A 333 -13.24 3.43 -12.40
C THR A 333 -12.46 2.72 -11.30
N LEU A 334 -12.06 3.45 -10.25
CA LEU A 334 -11.40 2.82 -9.10
C LEU A 334 -12.37 1.89 -8.37
N LEU A 335 -13.63 2.28 -8.19
CA LEU A 335 -14.63 1.49 -7.48
C LEU A 335 -14.87 0.11 -8.13
N ALA A 336 -14.72 0.00 -9.45
CA ALA A 336 -14.85 -1.26 -10.17
C ALA A 336 -13.77 -2.30 -9.77
N SER A 337 -12.68 -1.88 -9.14
CA SER A 337 -11.54 -2.73 -8.76
C SER A 337 -11.12 -2.61 -7.29
N CYS A 338 -11.60 -1.60 -6.56
CA CYS A 338 -11.33 -1.38 -5.15
C CYS A 338 -12.61 -0.87 -4.45
N THR A 339 -13.21 -1.74 -3.64
CA THR A 339 -14.45 -1.46 -2.87
C THR A 339 -14.21 -1.43 -1.37
N MET A 340 -12.97 -1.58 -0.93
CA MET A 340 -12.58 -1.53 0.48
C MET A 340 -12.35 -0.10 0.95
N ASP A 341 -12.23 0.09 2.27
CA ASP A 341 -11.82 1.37 2.83
C ASP A 341 -10.43 1.76 2.30
N ILE A 342 -10.30 2.97 1.77
CA ILE A 342 -9.05 3.50 1.20
C ILE A 342 -8.43 4.62 2.04
N THR A 343 -9.02 4.99 3.18
CA THR A 343 -8.61 6.14 4.00
C THR A 343 -7.14 6.03 4.40
N GLY A 344 -6.77 4.87 4.94
CA GLY A 344 -5.41 4.65 5.39
C GLY A 344 -4.43 4.56 4.22
N MET A 345 -4.80 3.87 3.13
CA MET A 345 -3.98 3.76 1.92
C MET A 345 -3.67 5.13 1.30
N MET A 346 -4.68 6.01 1.22
CA MET A 346 -4.51 7.41 0.82
C MET A 346 -3.47 8.10 1.72
N ALA A 347 -3.58 7.94 3.04
CA ALA A 347 -2.70 8.59 4.00
C ALA A 347 -1.25 8.11 3.86
N VAL A 348 -1.01 6.79 3.83
CA VAL A 348 0.36 6.25 3.78
C VAL A 348 1.04 6.44 2.43
N ILE A 349 0.33 6.34 1.30
CA ILE A 349 0.93 6.62 -0.02
C ILE A 349 1.27 8.11 -0.14
N ALA A 350 0.36 9.01 0.28
CA ALA A 350 0.63 10.44 0.23
C ALA A 350 1.80 10.84 1.15
N GLN A 351 1.88 10.26 2.36
CA GLN A 351 3.00 10.51 3.26
C GLN A 351 4.32 9.94 2.73
N ALA A 352 4.30 8.75 2.11
CA ALA A 352 5.47 8.20 1.44
C ALA A 352 5.95 9.12 0.31
N ALA A 353 5.04 9.65 -0.51
CA ALA A 353 5.39 10.59 -1.57
C ALA A 353 6.01 11.89 -1.02
N ASP A 354 5.49 12.45 0.09
CA ASP A 354 6.11 13.61 0.75
C ASP A 354 7.50 13.32 1.35
N TYR A 355 7.76 12.06 1.74
CA TYR A 355 9.03 11.63 2.33
C TYR A 355 10.08 11.19 1.30
N ALA A 356 9.74 11.24 0.02
CA ALA A 356 10.66 10.90 -1.04
C ALA A 356 11.86 11.87 -1.06
N ARG A 357 13.07 11.30 -1.13
CA ARG A 357 14.36 12.03 -1.13
C ARG A 357 15.43 11.26 -1.89
#